data_AF-A0A1Z5HBL3-F1
#
_entry.id   AF-A0A1Z5HBL3-F1
#
_cell.length_a   1.000
_cell.length_b   1.000
_cell.length_c   1.000
_cell.angle_alpha   90.00
_cell.angle_beta   90.00
_cell.angle_gamma   90.00
#
_symmetry.space_group_name_H-M   'P 1'
#
loop_
_entity.id
_entity.type
_entity.pdbx_description
1 polymer ?
#
loop_
_entity_poly.entity_id
_entity_poly.type
_entity_poly.pdbx_seq_one_letter_code
_entity_poly.pdbx_strand_id
1 'polypeptide(L)'
;METIMNLKALKNTEELQTFLDGSQAVAFSIPGDKKARYYFIQSTLKQFHYRALNKRQKGIVIRFLLQVTGYSLQQITRLIQQYLKAGVVQQRGTNKPPGFKRKYTATDIALLAEMDERYNTPSGAVIKKLCERAYSIFDETQYKNIANISVSHLYNLRGSTGYQKQRRHFEKTKSRQVAIGDRRKPNTLGKPGYIRVDTVHQGDQDGIKGVYLRCQPWRANARAGSPQKA
;
A
#
# COMPACT_ATOMS: atom_id res chain seq x y z
N MET A 1 -17.31 21.71 20.45
CA MET A 1 -18.15 21.15 19.36
C MET A 1 -18.61 22.31 18.52
N GLU A 2 -17.90 22.65 17.45
CA GLU A 2 -18.34 23.69 16.51
C GLU A 2 -18.90 23.02 15.27
N THR A 3 -20.23 22.99 15.18
CA THR A 3 -20.95 22.71 13.94
C THR A 3 -20.87 23.94 13.05
N ILE A 4 -20.02 23.91 12.02
CA ILE A 4 -19.82 25.03 11.07
C ILE A 4 -21.08 25.31 10.20
N MET A 5 -22.16 24.52 10.29
CA MET A 5 -23.38 24.78 9.51
C MET A 5 -24.64 24.77 10.39
N ASN A 6 -25.29 25.93 10.49
CA ASN A 6 -26.59 26.07 11.14
C ASN A 6 -27.72 25.66 10.17
N LEU A 7 -27.82 24.36 9.89
CA LEU A 7 -28.81 23.79 8.96
C LEU A 7 -30.27 23.92 9.39
N LYS A 8 -30.52 24.43 10.61
CA LYS A 8 -31.87 24.75 11.08
C LYS A 8 -32.55 25.83 10.23
N ALA A 9 -31.78 26.59 9.44
CA ALA A 9 -32.30 27.63 8.57
C ALA A 9 -32.86 27.13 7.23
N LEU A 10 -32.44 25.94 6.74
CA LEU A 10 -32.89 25.39 5.46
C LEU A 10 -34.12 24.51 5.67
N LYS A 11 -35.30 24.99 5.29
CA LYS A 11 -36.57 24.30 5.52
C LYS A 11 -37.06 23.54 4.29
N ASN A 12 -36.70 24.01 3.10
CA ASN A 12 -37.24 23.51 1.84
C ASN A 12 -36.17 22.98 0.89
N THR A 13 -36.55 22.06 0.00
CA THR A 13 -35.64 21.50 -1.02
C THR A 13 -35.21 22.54 -2.06
N GLU A 14 -35.99 23.60 -2.24
CA GLU A 14 -35.67 24.72 -3.14
C GLU A 14 -34.55 25.58 -2.56
N GLU A 15 -34.62 25.93 -1.28
CA GLU A 15 -33.54 26.61 -0.55
C GLU A 15 -32.26 25.77 -0.55
N LEU A 16 -32.40 24.45 -0.42
CA LEU A 16 -31.27 23.53 -0.53
C LEU A 16 -30.66 23.54 -1.94
N GLN A 17 -31.48 23.65 -2.98
CA GLN A 17 -31.01 23.77 -4.36
C GLN A 17 -30.29 25.09 -4.59
N THR A 18 -30.87 26.22 -4.17
CA THR A 18 -30.23 27.54 -4.23
C THR A 18 -28.92 27.57 -3.45
N PHE A 19 -28.87 26.88 -2.30
CA PHE A 19 -27.65 26.72 -1.53
C PHE A 19 -26.57 25.95 -2.30
N LEU A 20 -26.93 24.83 -2.94
CA LEU A 20 -25.99 24.06 -3.77
C LEU A 20 -25.47 24.88 -4.96
N ASP A 21 -26.36 25.61 -5.62
CA ASP A 21 -26.04 26.40 -6.82
C ASP A 21 -25.22 27.65 -6.49
N GLY A 22 -25.45 28.27 -5.32
CA GLY A 22 -24.70 29.43 -4.83
C GLY A 22 -23.40 29.09 -4.09
N SER A 23 -23.19 27.83 -3.70
CA SER A 23 -21.98 27.40 -3.02
C SER A 23 -20.89 27.01 -4.03
N GLN A 24 -19.94 27.91 -4.26
CA GLN A 24 -18.62 27.50 -4.76
C GLN A 24 -18.04 26.49 -3.79
N ALA A 25 -17.20 25.53 -4.25
CA ALA A 25 -16.72 24.38 -3.50
C ALA A 25 -15.89 24.76 -2.24
N VAL A 26 -16.52 25.38 -1.25
CA VAL A 26 -16.03 25.51 0.10
C VAL A 26 -16.00 24.09 0.62
N ALA A 27 -14.88 23.71 1.23
CA ALA A 27 -14.65 22.39 1.78
C ALA A 27 -15.62 22.12 2.95
N PHE A 28 -16.88 21.83 2.64
CA PHE A 28 -17.90 21.42 3.61
C PHE A 28 -17.66 19.96 3.98
N SER A 29 -16.49 19.61 4.51
CA SER A 29 -16.36 18.33 5.19
C SER A 29 -16.73 18.56 6.64
N ILE A 30 -17.79 17.90 7.12
CA ILE A 30 -18.01 17.79 8.57
C ILE A 30 -16.77 17.09 9.16
N PRO A 31 -15.90 17.80 9.90
CA PRO A 31 -14.81 17.19 10.62
C PRO A 31 -15.44 16.60 11.88
N GLY A 32 -15.72 15.30 11.83
CA GLY A 32 -16.43 14.64 12.91
C GLY A 32 -16.34 13.14 12.80
N ASP A 33 -16.42 12.48 13.95
CA ASP A 33 -16.47 11.03 14.07
C ASP A 33 -17.58 10.44 13.18
N LYS A 34 -17.41 9.18 12.77
CA LYS A 34 -18.34 8.44 11.91
C LYS A 34 -19.77 8.46 12.46
N LYS A 35 -19.92 8.41 13.78
CA LYS A 35 -21.22 8.53 14.47
C LYS A 35 -21.88 9.88 14.22
N ALA A 36 -21.13 10.98 14.30
CA ALA A 36 -21.63 12.33 14.06
C ALA A 36 -22.12 12.49 12.60
N ARG A 37 -21.38 11.93 11.64
CA ARG A 37 -21.81 11.92 10.22
C ARG A 37 -23.10 11.13 10.01
N TYR A 38 -23.27 10.00 10.69
CA TYR A 38 -24.48 9.18 10.56
C TYR A 38 -25.69 9.84 11.19
N TYR A 39 -25.51 10.46 12.37
CA TYR A 39 -26.53 11.28 13.01
C TYR A 39 -26.96 12.44 12.10
N PHE A 40 -26.00 13.14 11.51
CA PHE A 40 -26.25 14.23 10.56
C PHE A 40 -27.07 13.79 9.34
N ILE A 41 -26.72 12.65 8.74
CA ILE A 41 -27.47 12.10 7.60
C ILE A 41 -28.90 11.80 8.06
N GLN A 42 -29.09 11.16 9.22
CA GLN A 42 -30.41 10.84 9.74
C GLN A 42 -31.23 12.11 10.04
N SER A 43 -30.65 13.13 10.67
CA SER A 43 -31.36 14.38 10.99
C SER A 43 -31.78 15.10 9.71
N THR A 44 -30.93 15.12 8.69
CA THR A 44 -31.23 15.72 7.38
C THR A 44 -32.39 14.99 6.69
N LEU A 45 -32.36 13.64 6.65
CA LEU A 45 -33.42 12.85 6.05
C LEU A 45 -34.76 12.98 6.79
N LYS A 46 -34.73 13.23 8.10
CA LYS A 46 -35.91 13.50 8.93
C LYS A 46 -36.46 14.90 8.66
N GLN A 47 -35.59 15.91 8.64
CA GLN A 47 -35.95 17.32 8.42
C GLN A 47 -36.66 17.55 7.08
N PHE A 48 -36.15 16.96 6.00
CA PHE A 48 -36.75 17.09 4.67
C PHE A 48 -37.85 16.05 4.38
N HIS A 49 -38.31 15.31 5.39
CA HIS A 49 -39.33 14.27 5.22
C HIS A 49 -39.06 13.35 4.01
N TYR A 50 -37.83 12.82 3.90
CA TYR A 50 -37.30 12.19 2.68
C TYR A 50 -38.20 11.11 2.05
N ARG A 51 -39.02 10.42 2.86
CA ARG A 51 -40.01 9.43 2.41
C ARG A 51 -41.09 10.05 1.49
N ALA A 52 -41.53 11.26 1.80
CA ALA A 52 -42.58 11.98 1.07
C ALA A 52 -42.07 12.75 -0.16
N LEU A 53 -40.74 12.87 -0.34
CA LEU A 53 -40.16 13.62 -1.45
C LEU A 53 -40.35 12.91 -2.81
N ASN A 54 -40.54 13.72 -3.85
CA ASN A 54 -40.56 13.24 -5.23
C ASN A 54 -39.13 12.92 -5.74
N LYS A 55 -39.02 12.30 -6.92
CA LYS A 55 -37.73 11.84 -7.47
C LYS A 55 -36.72 12.98 -7.65
N ARG A 56 -37.17 14.16 -8.09
CA ARG A 56 -36.33 15.35 -8.31
C ARG A 56 -35.77 15.85 -6.97
N GLN A 57 -36.65 16.04 -5.99
CA GLN A 57 -36.30 16.50 -4.64
C GLN A 57 -35.34 15.53 -3.92
N LYS A 58 -35.53 14.21 -4.09
CA LYS A 58 -34.59 13.21 -3.57
C LYS A 58 -33.18 13.39 -4.13
N GLY A 59 -33.06 13.69 -5.43
CA GLY A 59 -31.77 13.96 -6.07
C GLY A 59 -31.05 15.16 -5.46
N ILE A 60 -31.79 16.22 -5.12
CA ILE A 60 -31.26 17.43 -4.49
C ILE A 60 -30.66 17.11 -3.11
N VAL A 61 -31.40 16.38 -2.26
CA VAL A 61 -30.92 15.95 -0.94
C VAL A 61 -29.70 15.03 -1.05
N ILE A 62 -29.68 14.11 -2.03
CA ILE A 62 -28.52 13.23 -2.25
C ILE A 62 -27.28 14.06 -2.59
N ARG A 63 -27.37 15.01 -3.53
CA ARG A 63 -26.24 15.86 -3.92
C ARG A 63 -25.67 16.64 -2.72
N PHE A 64 -26.56 17.18 -1.89
CA PHE A 64 -26.17 17.84 -0.65
C PHE A 64 -25.44 16.92 0.31
N LEU A 65 -25.97 15.72 0.57
CA LEU A 65 -25.32 14.76 1.44
C LEU A 65 -23.95 14.33 0.91
N LEU A 66 -23.77 14.20 -0.41
CA LEU A 66 -22.48 13.88 -1.02
C LEU A 66 -21.46 15.00 -0.75
N GLN A 67 -21.85 16.25 -1.02
CA GLN A 67 -20.98 17.41 -0.87
C GLN A 67 -20.57 17.63 0.59
N VAL A 68 -21.51 17.47 1.54
CA VAL A 68 -21.27 17.79 2.96
C VAL A 68 -20.61 16.64 3.75
N THR A 69 -20.84 15.38 3.36
CA THR A 69 -20.28 14.23 4.11
C THR A 69 -19.00 13.67 3.50
N GLY A 70 -18.72 14.00 2.23
CA GLY A 70 -17.60 13.44 1.45
C GLY A 70 -17.74 11.93 1.19
N TYR A 71 -18.92 11.34 1.43
CA TYR A 71 -19.15 9.93 1.14
C TYR A 71 -19.43 9.69 -0.34
N SER A 72 -19.10 8.48 -0.81
CA SER A 72 -19.48 8.05 -2.15
C SER A 72 -21.00 7.90 -2.29
N LEU A 73 -21.48 7.98 -3.53
CA LEU A 73 -22.90 7.78 -3.87
C LEU A 73 -23.43 6.43 -3.36
N GLN A 74 -22.62 5.38 -3.48
CA GLN A 74 -22.98 4.04 -3.04
C GLN A 74 -23.18 3.99 -1.53
N GLN A 75 -22.31 4.66 -0.77
CA GLN A 75 -22.43 4.73 0.68
C GLN A 75 -23.67 5.52 1.11
N ILE A 76 -23.94 6.68 0.50
CA ILE A 76 -25.16 7.46 0.77
C ILE A 76 -26.41 6.66 0.45
N THR A 77 -26.43 5.99 -0.71
CA THR A 77 -27.56 5.14 -1.13
C THR A 77 -27.84 4.04 -0.10
N ARG A 78 -26.79 3.36 0.37
CA ARG A 78 -26.89 2.34 1.41
C ARG A 78 -27.46 2.90 2.72
N LEU A 79 -26.99 4.06 3.17
CA LEU A 79 -27.46 4.69 4.42
C LEU A 79 -28.90 5.20 4.29
N ILE A 80 -29.29 5.73 3.13
CA ILE A 80 -30.68 6.11 2.83
C ILE A 80 -31.59 4.88 2.84
N GLN A 81 -31.18 3.77 2.21
CA GLN A 81 -31.95 2.52 2.26
C GLN A 81 -32.12 2.01 3.69
N GLN A 82 -31.07 2.10 4.51
CA GLN A 82 -31.13 1.76 5.93
C GLN A 82 -32.16 2.64 6.68
N TYR A 83 -32.15 3.96 6.43
CA TYR A 83 -33.14 4.88 6.97
C TYR A 83 -34.57 4.58 6.49
N LEU A 84 -34.75 4.28 5.20
CA LEU A 84 -36.07 3.94 4.65
C LEU A 84 -36.63 2.69 5.33
N LYS A 85 -35.81 1.66 5.55
CA LYS A 85 -36.21 0.40 6.17
C LYS A 85 -36.45 0.49 7.68
N ALA A 86 -35.53 1.11 8.44
CA ALA A 86 -35.53 1.07 9.90
C ALA A 86 -35.82 2.42 10.57
N GLY A 87 -35.90 3.51 9.82
CA GLY A 87 -36.04 4.87 10.35
C GLY A 87 -34.77 5.43 11.01
N VAL A 88 -33.70 4.65 11.05
CA VAL A 88 -32.44 5.01 11.73
C VAL A 88 -31.23 4.66 10.88
N VAL A 89 -30.19 5.49 10.96
CA VAL A 89 -28.90 5.29 10.30
C VAL A 89 -27.89 4.85 11.35
N GLN A 90 -27.61 3.55 11.41
CA GLN A 90 -26.72 2.97 12.41
C GLN A 90 -25.43 2.43 11.79
N GLN A 91 -24.33 2.57 12.53
CA GLN A 91 -23.08 1.90 12.18
C GLN A 91 -23.25 0.39 12.37
N ARG A 92 -23.10 -0.37 11.28
CA ARG A 92 -23.00 -1.83 11.38
C ARG A 92 -21.74 -2.17 12.17
N GLY A 93 -21.88 -2.97 13.23
CA GLY A 93 -20.75 -3.51 13.97
C GLY A 93 -19.81 -4.24 13.03
N THR A 94 -18.50 -4.02 13.17
CA THR A 94 -17.49 -4.72 12.39
C THR A 94 -17.33 -6.14 12.92
N ASN A 95 -18.31 -7.00 12.64
CA ASN A 95 -18.15 -8.43 12.84
C ASN A 95 -17.41 -8.96 11.62
N LYS A 96 -16.08 -8.83 11.63
CA LYS A 96 -15.26 -9.56 10.66
C LYS A 96 -15.54 -11.04 10.91
N PRO A 97 -15.93 -11.82 9.89
CA PRO A 97 -16.00 -13.26 10.07
C PRO A 97 -14.62 -13.76 10.51
N PRO A 98 -14.54 -14.81 11.34
CA PRO A 98 -13.25 -15.38 11.71
C PRO A 98 -12.50 -15.71 10.42
N GLY A 99 -11.28 -15.15 10.28
CA GLY A 99 -10.46 -15.39 9.11
C GLY A 99 -10.05 -16.86 8.99
N PHE A 100 -9.39 -17.22 7.88
CA PHE A 100 -8.85 -18.57 7.70
C PHE A 100 -7.93 -18.96 8.86
N LYS A 101 -8.13 -20.16 9.41
CA LYS A 101 -7.27 -20.71 10.46
C LYS A 101 -5.84 -20.86 9.92
N ARG A 102 -4.84 -20.41 10.70
CA ARG A 102 -3.43 -20.58 10.34
C ARG A 102 -3.05 -22.05 10.47
N LYS A 103 -2.51 -22.63 9.39
CA LYS A 103 -2.03 -24.03 9.37
C LYS A 103 -0.62 -24.17 9.96
N TYR A 104 0.27 -23.23 9.64
CA TYR A 104 1.65 -23.23 10.15
C TYR A 104 1.79 -22.16 11.24
N THR A 105 2.35 -22.60 12.36
CA THR A 105 2.53 -21.83 13.59
C THR A 105 3.91 -21.19 13.65
N ALA A 106 4.16 -20.39 14.69
CA ALA A 106 5.46 -19.77 14.89
C ALA A 106 6.58 -20.79 15.15
N THR A 107 6.26 -21.92 15.79
CA THR A 107 7.19 -23.03 16.02
C THR A 107 7.57 -23.69 14.70
N ASP A 108 6.60 -23.90 13.80
CA ASP A 108 6.87 -24.45 12.47
C ASP A 108 7.81 -23.55 11.66
N ILE A 109 7.63 -22.23 11.76
CA ILE A 109 8.50 -21.26 11.09
C ILE A 109 9.94 -21.32 11.65
N ALA A 110 10.07 -21.53 12.96
CA ALA A 110 11.38 -21.62 13.61
C ALA A 110 12.14 -22.90 13.22
N LEU A 111 11.47 -24.05 13.22
CA LEU A 111 12.04 -25.32 12.78
C LEU A 111 12.47 -25.27 11.30
N LEU A 112 11.69 -24.59 10.45
CA LEU A 112 12.08 -24.37 9.06
C LEU A 112 13.36 -23.53 8.96
N ALA A 113 13.49 -22.48 9.78
CA ALA A 113 14.69 -21.64 9.80
C ALA A 113 15.93 -22.41 10.28
N GLU A 114 15.79 -23.23 11.33
CA GLU A 114 16.87 -24.08 11.85
C GLU A 114 17.33 -25.11 10.81
N MET A 115 16.39 -25.80 10.17
CA MET A 115 16.71 -26.78 9.14
C MET A 115 17.41 -26.10 7.95
N ASP A 116 16.93 -24.93 7.52
CA ASP A 116 17.59 -24.20 6.46
C ASP A 116 18.94 -23.60 6.90
N GLU A 117 19.20 -23.38 8.18
CA GLU A 117 20.50 -22.96 8.70
C GLU A 117 21.50 -24.13 8.62
N ARG A 118 21.09 -25.31 9.10
CA ARG A 118 21.89 -26.55 9.07
C ARG A 118 22.38 -26.92 7.67
N TYR A 119 21.57 -26.65 6.65
CA TYR A 119 21.86 -27.02 5.25
C TYR A 119 22.15 -25.83 4.32
N ASN A 120 22.47 -24.65 4.87
CA ASN A 120 22.84 -23.44 4.12
C ASN A 120 21.80 -22.98 3.06
N THR A 121 20.52 -23.02 3.42
CA THR A 121 19.33 -22.63 2.63
C THR A 121 19.30 -23.29 1.26
N PRO A 122 19.00 -24.60 1.23
CA PRO A 122 18.82 -25.32 -0.02
C PRO A 122 17.50 -24.89 -0.69
N SER A 123 17.28 -25.39 -1.91
CA SER A 123 16.04 -25.13 -2.66
C SER A 123 14.81 -25.64 -1.89
N GLY A 124 13.65 -25.02 -2.14
CA GLY A 124 12.39 -25.38 -1.48
C GLY A 124 12.00 -26.87 -1.61
N ALA A 125 12.42 -27.53 -2.70
CA ALA A 125 12.19 -28.96 -2.90
C ALA A 125 13.09 -29.84 -2.00
N VAL A 126 14.36 -29.45 -1.84
CA VAL A 126 15.33 -30.18 -1.01
C VAL A 126 14.95 -30.06 0.46
N ILE A 127 14.67 -28.85 0.94
CA ILE A 127 14.29 -28.65 2.35
C ILE A 127 13.00 -29.40 2.69
N LYS A 128 12.03 -29.47 1.76
CA LYS A 128 10.82 -30.27 1.95
C LYS A 128 11.17 -31.73 2.17
N LYS A 129 12.05 -32.30 1.36
CA LYS A 129 12.52 -33.69 1.50
C LYS A 129 13.30 -33.91 2.80
N LEU A 130 14.09 -32.92 3.24
CA LEU A 130 14.78 -32.98 4.52
C LEU A 130 13.80 -33.01 5.70
N CYS A 131 12.78 -32.14 5.71
CA CYS A 131 11.72 -32.16 6.73
C CYS A 131 10.88 -33.45 6.69
N GLU A 132 10.58 -33.97 5.49
CA GLU A 132 9.91 -35.27 5.33
C GLU A 132 10.74 -36.40 5.95
N ARG A 133 12.07 -36.43 5.70
CA ARG A 133 12.98 -37.43 6.27
C ARG A 133 13.16 -37.28 7.78
N ALA A 134 13.25 -36.05 8.28
CA ALA A 134 13.31 -35.77 9.72
C ALA A 134 12.12 -36.41 10.45
N TYR A 135 10.92 -36.27 9.88
CA TYR A 135 9.73 -36.89 10.43
C TYR A 135 9.65 -38.41 10.21
N SER A 136 9.92 -38.91 8.99
CA SER A 136 9.65 -40.32 8.65
C SER A 136 10.77 -41.30 8.99
N ILE A 137 12.03 -40.84 9.01
CA ILE A 137 13.21 -41.69 9.25
C ILE A 137 13.76 -41.48 10.65
N PHE A 138 13.80 -40.23 11.11
CA PHE A 138 14.39 -39.87 12.40
C PHE A 138 13.36 -39.68 13.52
N ASP A 139 12.07 -39.90 13.22
CA ASP A 139 10.94 -39.78 14.15
C ASP A 139 10.86 -38.42 14.88
N GLU A 140 11.38 -37.37 14.25
CA GLU A 140 11.32 -36.01 14.79
C GLU A 140 9.91 -35.44 14.58
N THR A 141 9.01 -35.76 15.52
CA THR A 141 7.57 -35.42 15.46
C THR A 141 7.29 -33.91 15.28
N GLN A 142 8.21 -33.05 15.71
CA GLN A 142 8.15 -31.60 15.53
C GLN A 142 8.05 -31.18 14.05
N TYR A 143 8.62 -31.96 13.12
CA TYR A 143 8.58 -31.67 11.68
C TYR A 143 7.30 -32.15 10.98
N LYS A 144 6.37 -32.82 11.68
CA LYS A 144 5.15 -33.41 11.10
C LYS A 144 4.32 -32.43 10.27
N ASN A 145 4.17 -31.19 10.75
CA ASN A 145 3.41 -30.17 10.06
C ASN A 145 4.14 -29.68 8.80
N ILE A 146 5.44 -29.39 8.92
CA ILE A 146 6.28 -28.86 7.84
C ILE A 146 6.53 -29.91 6.76
N ALA A 147 6.60 -31.20 7.10
CA ALA A 147 6.74 -32.29 6.14
C ALA A 147 5.64 -32.26 5.07
N ASN A 148 4.43 -31.82 5.42
CA ASN A 148 3.27 -31.73 4.53
C ASN A 148 3.14 -30.37 3.81
N ILE A 149 4.18 -29.52 3.86
CA ILE A 149 4.15 -28.20 3.22
C ILE A 149 4.26 -28.30 1.69
N SER A 150 3.60 -27.38 0.99
CA SER A 150 3.85 -27.19 -0.44
C SER A 150 5.09 -26.33 -0.64
N VAL A 151 5.84 -26.58 -1.72
CA VAL A 151 7.05 -25.81 -2.03
C VAL A 151 6.74 -24.32 -2.18
N SER A 152 5.60 -23.97 -2.79
CA SER A 152 5.14 -22.57 -2.90
C SER A 152 4.89 -21.94 -1.54
N HIS A 153 4.23 -22.65 -0.62
CA HIS A 153 3.96 -22.11 0.71
C HIS A 153 5.22 -21.98 1.56
N LEU A 154 6.22 -22.83 1.32
CA LEU A 154 7.52 -22.72 1.97
C LEU A 154 8.21 -21.38 1.66
N TYR A 155 8.18 -20.93 0.39
CA TYR A 155 8.71 -19.62 0.05
C TYR A 155 7.90 -18.47 0.67
N ASN A 156 6.58 -18.64 0.83
CA ASN A 156 5.77 -17.68 1.59
C ASN A 156 6.21 -17.61 3.06
N LEU A 157 6.53 -18.75 3.69
CA LEU A 157 7.06 -18.78 5.05
C LEU A 157 8.45 -18.13 5.13
N ARG A 158 9.35 -18.38 4.17
CA ARG A 158 10.66 -17.71 4.10
C ARG A 158 10.54 -16.19 3.92
N GLY A 159 9.50 -15.74 3.22
CA GLY A 159 9.17 -14.31 3.07
C GLY A 159 8.52 -13.69 4.31
N SER A 160 8.08 -14.49 5.27
CA SER A 160 7.40 -13.99 6.46
C SER A 160 8.35 -13.25 7.40
N THR A 161 7.83 -12.28 8.14
CA THR A 161 8.60 -11.53 9.13
C THR A 161 9.13 -12.41 10.25
N GLY A 162 8.39 -13.47 10.63
CA GLY A 162 8.82 -14.44 11.64
C GLY A 162 10.09 -15.17 11.23
N TYR A 163 10.12 -15.69 10.00
CA TYR A 163 11.29 -16.36 9.45
C TYR A 163 12.46 -15.38 9.28
N GLN A 164 12.20 -14.23 8.66
CA GLN A 164 13.24 -13.24 8.38
C GLN A 164 13.91 -12.66 9.62
N LYS A 165 13.20 -12.60 10.76
CA LYS A 165 13.79 -12.18 12.03
C LYS A 165 14.83 -13.18 12.56
N GLN A 166 14.61 -14.46 12.31
CA GLN A 166 15.54 -15.51 12.72
C GLN A 166 16.66 -15.66 11.69
N ARG A 167 16.32 -15.65 10.40
CA ARG A 167 17.23 -15.94 9.30
C ARG A 167 17.17 -14.85 8.24
N ARG A 168 18.06 -13.87 8.37
CA ARG A 168 18.41 -12.90 7.32
C ARG A 168 19.91 -12.96 7.11
N HIS A 169 20.32 -13.41 5.94
CA HIS A 169 21.72 -13.31 5.53
C HIS A 169 21.97 -11.89 5.02
N PHE A 170 22.78 -11.14 5.76
CA PHE A 170 23.29 -9.85 5.32
C PHE A 170 24.72 -10.07 4.82
N GLU A 171 24.91 -10.19 3.51
CA GLU A 171 26.25 -10.09 2.97
C GLU A 171 26.66 -8.63 2.99
N LYS A 172 27.67 -8.29 3.79
CA LYS A 172 28.26 -6.96 3.73
C LYS A 172 28.81 -6.75 2.32
N THR A 173 28.54 -5.58 1.75
CA THR A 173 29.13 -5.20 0.47
C THR A 173 30.65 -5.28 0.60
N LYS A 174 31.28 -6.17 -0.17
CA LYS A 174 32.74 -6.28 -0.22
C LYS A 174 33.27 -5.01 -0.88
N SER A 175 34.06 -4.23 -0.13
CA SER A 175 34.73 -3.05 -0.69
C SER A 175 35.72 -3.51 -1.74
N ARG A 176 35.41 -3.32 -3.02
CA ARG A 176 36.35 -3.56 -4.11
C ARG A 176 37.02 -2.23 -4.44
N GLN A 177 38.35 -2.18 -4.31
CA GLN A 177 39.18 -1.12 -4.88
C GLN A 177 39.11 -1.27 -6.41
N VAL A 178 38.08 -0.66 -7.01
CA VAL A 178 38.01 -0.49 -8.46
C VAL A 178 38.64 0.88 -8.73
N ALA A 179 39.51 0.96 -9.74
CA ALA A 179 40.03 2.24 -10.23
C ALA A 179 38.89 3.04 -10.88
N ILE A 180 38.01 3.61 -10.05
CA ILE A 180 36.90 4.45 -10.47
C ILE A 180 37.44 5.87 -10.54
N GLY A 181 38.03 6.19 -11.69
CA GLY A 181 38.54 7.52 -12.00
C GLY A 181 40.01 7.47 -12.39
N ASP A 182 40.27 7.39 -13.70
CA ASP A 182 41.58 7.79 -14.21
C ASP A 182 41.71 9.30 -14.02
N ARG A 183 42.61 9.73 -13.12
CA ARG A 183 43.03 11.12 -13.00
C ARG A 183 43.97 11.47 -14.15
N ARG A 184 43.42 11.55 -15.36
CA ARG A 184 44.13 12.01 -16.55
C ARG A 184 43.53 13.31 -17.03
N LYS A 185 44.37 14.25 -17.44
CA LYS A 185 43.90 15.46 -18.12
C LYS A 185 43.07 15.03 -19.33
N PRO A 186 41.86 15.59 -19.55
CA PRO A 186 41.07 15.28 -20.73
C PRO A 186 41.90 15.54 -21.99
N ASN A 187 41.92 14.57 -22.91
CA ASN A 187 42.61 14.72 -24.19
C ASN A 187 41.78 15.63 -25.09
N THR A 188 42.25 16.86 -25.31
CA THR A 188 41.52 17.88 -26.08
C THR A 188 41.70 17.77 -27.59
N LEU A 189 42.49 16.81 -28.11
CA LEU A 189 42.77 16.63 -29.55
C LEU A 189 43.07 17.95 -30.29
N GLY A 190 43.72 18.91 -29.60
CA GLY A 190 44.08 20.22 -30.14
C GLY A 190 42.93 21.22 -30.30
N LYS A 191 41.70 20.94 -29.85
CA LYS A 191 40.55 21.85 -29.98
C LYS A 191 40.18 22.50 -28.63
N PRO A 192 40.08 23.84 -28.53
CA PRO A 192 39.61 24.50 -27.32
C PRO A 192 38.11 24.24 -27.10
N GLY A 193 37.69 23.94 -25.86
CA GLY A 193 36.28 24.01 -25.46
C GLY A 193 35.56 22.75 -25.00
N TYR A 194 36.24 21.69 -24.53
CA TYR A 194 35.52 20.49 -24.02
C TYR A 194 35.89 20.14 -22.59
N ILE A 195 35.33 20.90 -21.64
CA ILE A 195 35.05 20.38 -20.30
C ILE A 195 33.56 20.60 -20.08
N ARG A 196 32.75 19.53 -20.10
CA ARG A 196 31.42 19.60 -19.50
C ARG A 196 31.61 19.54 -17.98
N VAL A 197 31.43 20.68 -17.32
CA VAL A 197 31.27 20.76 -15.88
C VAL A 197 29.78 20.72 -15.61
N ASP A 198 29.23 19.54 -15.36
CA ASP A 198 27.86 19.45 -14.86
C ASP A 198 27.87 19.89 -13.38
N THR A 199 27.44 21.12 -13.10
CA THR A 199 27.22 21.59 -11.73
C THR A 199 25.99 20.90 -11.17
N VAL A 200 26.19 19.74 -10.54
CA VAL A 200 25.15 19.09 -9.75
C VAL A 200 25.10 19.77 -8.38
N HIS A 201 24.12 20.65 -8.17
CA HIS A 201 23.76 21.11 -6.82
C HIS A 201 22.80 20.09 -6.20
N GLN A 202 23.23 19.38 -5.16
CA GLN A 202 22.31 18.76 -4.21
C GLN A 202 22.73 19.10 -2.79
N GLY A 203 21.81 19.70 -2.04
CA GLY A 203 22.04 20.22 -0.71
C GLY A 203 22.48 19.12 0.25
N ASP A 204 23.62 19.35 0.89
CA ASP A 204 24.00 18.64 2.10
C ASP A 204 23.04 19.10 3.21
N GLN A 205 22.25 18.16 3.76
CA GLN A 205 21.54 18.43 5.02
C GLN A 205 22.53 18.13 6.15
N ASP A 206 22.94 19.18 6.85
CA ASP A 206 23.82 19.12 8.03
C ASP A 206 25.17 18.39 7.82
N GLY A 207 25.77 18.53 6.64
CA GLY A 207 27.12 18.03 6.34
C GLY A 207 27.24 16.52 6.15
N ILE A 208 26.12 15.78 6.11
CA ILE A 208 26.10 14.33 5.86
C ILE A 208 25.80 14.09 4.38
N LYS A 209 26.78 13.53 3.65
CA LYS A 209 26.65 13.20 2.22
C LYS A 209 25.58 12.13 1.99
N GLY A 210 24.54 12.46 1.22
CA GLY A 210 23.49 11.53 0.79
C GLY A 210 23.96 10.44 -0.18
N VAL A 211 23.18 9.36 -0.29
CA VAL A 211 23.47 8.18 -1.12
C VAL A 211 23.28 8.49 -2.61
N TYR A 212 24.29 8.16 -3.43
CA TYR A 212 24.25 8.36 -4.89
C TYR A 212 23.47 7.26 -5.63
N LEU A 213 22.56 7.65 -6.53
CA LEU A 213 22.02 6.79 -7.59
C LEU A 213 22.59 7.25 -8.95
N ARG A 214 23.24 6.33 -9.67
CA ARG A 214 23.83 6.58 -10.98
C ARG A 214 22.75 6.45 -12.08
N CYS A 215 22.55 7.53 -12.84
CA CYS A 215 21.87 7.49 -14.14
C CYS A 215 22.88 7.05 -15.23
N GLN A 216 22.49 6.12 -16.10
CA GLN A 216 23.35 5.60 -17.17
C GLN A 216 23.24 6.44 -18.46
N PRO A 217 24.30 6.55 -19.27
CA PRO A 217 24.19 6.99 -20.66
C PRO A 217 23.80 5.83 -21.58
N TRP A 218 22.86 6.09 -22.47
CA TRP A 218 22.44 5.23 -23.58
C TRP A 218 23.63 4.93 -24.51
N ARG A 219 23.97 3.64 -24.71
CA ARG A 219 24.91 3.22 -25.77
C ARG A 219 24.10 2.81 -27.00
N ALA A 220 24.19 3.59 -28.07
CA ALA A 220 23.74 3.16 -29.39
C ALA A 220 24.69 2.09 -29.93
N ASN A 221 24.14 0.93 -30.30
CA ASN A 221 24.86 -0.13 -31.01
C ASN A 221 25.23 0.34 -32.42
N ALA A 222 26.50 0.21 -32.80
CA ALA A 222 26.93 0.16 -34.19
C ALA A 222 27.86 -1.04 -34.38
N ARG A 223 27.36 -2.05 -35.10
CA ARG A 223 28.14 -3.15 -35.69
C ARG A 223 28.78 -2.65 -36.97
N ALA A 224 30.09 -2.88 -37.16
CA ALA A 224 30.70 -3.00 -38.48
C ALA A 224 32.07 -3.69 -38.37
N GLY A 225 32.31 -4.70 -39.22
CA GLY A 225 33.65 -5.22 -39.52
C GLY A 225 33.91 -6.67 -39.08
N SER A 226 33.65 -7.61 -39.99
CA SER A 226 33.96 -9.04 -39.91
C SER A 226 35.37 -9.33 -40.52
N PRO A 227 35.84 -10.59 -40.66
CA PRO A 227 37.11 -11.08 -40.12
C PRO A 227 38.24 -11.18 -41.18
N GLN A 228 39.50 -11.30 -40.72
CA GLN A 228 40.57 -11.88 -41.52
C GLN A 228 41.35 -12.91 -40.68
N LYS A 229 41.20 -14.17 -41.09
CA LYS A 229 42.17 -15.24 -40.86
C LYS A 229 43.14 -15.26 -42.04
N ALA A 230 44.43 -15.31 -41.75
CA ALA A 230 45.37 -16.33 -42.20
C ALA A 230 46.52 -16.34 -41.19
#